data_AF-A0A699ZBW5-F1
#
_entry.id   AF-A0A699ZBW5-F1
#
_cell.length_a   1.000
_cell.length_b   1.000
_cell.length_c   1.000
_cell.angle_alpha   90.00
_cell.angle_beta   90.00
_cell.angle_gamma   90.00
#
_symmetry.space_group_name_H-M   'P 1'
#
loop_
_entity.id
_entity.type
_entity.pdbx_description
1 polymer ?
#
loop_
_entity_poly.entity_id
_entity_poly.type
_entity_poly.pdbx_seq_one_letter_code
_entity_poly.pdbx_strand_id
1 'polypeptide(L)'
;MARSLEASRVLAVLDDTLTALRLLSFVTTEVLDTAEQLRDLLGEDLVNILATHRELIAASKNNIGSEPLCTSTWQLTRMLQSSQTASRLQMLHTDRSMAMLQAVNFFERVQKRLTTTVEEDASNREFYEESAEDLARAEIHAVTCDATSLKHNIEVEASGTRGSDHDSYLGDHMNVSKELAAARATLAKLSQDNKEAEAALRKAKKRAAQDVEAVIGEYDGDVGSKESEYQTALADYNEA
;
A
#
# COMPACT_ATOMS: atom_id res chain seq x y z
N MET A 1 10.28 13.36 -17.75
CA MET A 1 11.46 12.84 -18.49
C MET A 1 11.59 13.34 -19.93
N ALA A 2 10.55 13.30 -20.79
CA ALA A 2 10.72 13.59 -22.23
C ALA A 2 11.26 15.00 -22.58
N ARG A 3 10.81 16.06 -21.87
CA ARG A 3 11.19 17.45 -22.16
C ARG A 3 12.67 17.79 -21.87
N SER A 4 13.28 17.22 -20.83
CA SER A 4 14.71 17.47 -20.57
C SER A 4 15.60 16.73 -21.57
N LEU A 5 15.17 15.57 -22.05
CA LEU A 5 15.90 14.78 -23.04
C LEU A 5 15.90 15.47 -24.41
N GLU A 6 14.78 16.08 -24.80
CA GLU A 6 14.71 16.93 -25.99
C GLU A 6 15.62 18.16 -25.86
N ALA A 7 15.62 18.83 -24.71
CA ALA A 7 16.48 19.98 -24.47
C ALA A 7 17.98 19.62 -24.51
N SER A 8 18.38 18.48 -23.93
CA SER A 8 19.75 17.97 -24.02
C SER A 8 20.16 17.67 -25.47
N ARG A 9 19.25 17.10 -26.28
CA ARG A 9 19.51 16.88 -27.71
C ARG A 9 19.69 18.18 -28.48
N VAL A 10 18.89 19.20 -28.20
CA VAL A 10 19.03 20.53 -28.83
C VAL A 10 20.36 21.18 -28.43
N LEU A 11 20.76 21.11 -27.16
CA LEU A 11 22.05 21.62 -26.70
C LEU A 11 23.24 20.91 -27.37
N ALA A 12 23.16 19.59 -27.56
CA ALA A 12 24.19 18.82 -28.27
C ALA A 12 24.31 19.26 -29.74
N VAL A 13 23.18 19.41 -30.43
CA VAL A 13 23.17 19.93 -31.82
C VAL A 13 23.75 21.34 -31.88
N LEU A 14 23.42 22.21 -30.90
CA LEU A 14 24.00 23.56 -30.84
C LEU A 14 25.52 23.52 -30.66
N ASP A 15 26.05 22.61 -29.85
CA ASP A 15 27.50 22.47 -29.66
C ASP A 15 28.22 21.99 -30.94
N ASP A 16 27.62 21.03 -31.64
CA ASP A 16 28.10 20.56 -32.94
C ASP A 16 28.10 21.69 -33.98
N THR A 17 27.02 22.50 -34.02
CA THR A 17 26.92 23.64 -34.95
C THR A 17 27.92 24.75 -34.61
N LEU A 18 28.16 25.02 -33.33
CA LEU A 18 29.17 25.98 -32.90
C LEU A 18 30.58 25.53 -33.30
N THR A 19 30.86 24.24 -33.15
CA THR A 19 32.12 23.64 -33.59
C THR A 19 32.30 23.76 -35.10
N ALA A 20 31.27 23.44 -35.88
CA ALA A 20 31.26 23.60 -37.34
C ALA A 20 31.50 25.06 -37.76
N LEU A 21 30.78 26.02 -37.18
CA LEU A 21 30.92 27.45 -37.49
C LEU A 21 32.31 27.98 -37.12
N ARG A 22 32.89 27.52 -36.01
CA ARG A 22 34.26 27.87 -35.62
C ARG A 22 35.28 27.36 -36.63
N LEU A 23 35.11 26.17 -37.18
CA LEU A 23 35.99 25.62 -38.22
C LEU A 23 35.82 26.34 -39.56
N LEU A 24 34.58 26.56 -40.00
CA LEU A 24 34.28 27.25 -41.25
C LEU A 24 34.73 28.71 -41.25
N SER A 25 34.81 29.36 -40.09
CA SER A 25 35.32 30.73 -40.02
C SER A 25 36.78 30.91 -40.48
N PHE A 26 37.57 29.83 -40.55
CA PHE A 26 38.91 29.84 -41.14
C PHE A 26 38.89 29.75 -42.66
N VAL A 27 37.76 29.38 -43.27
CA VAL A 27 37.58 29.32 -44.72
C VAL A 27 37.09 30.70 -45.17
N THR A 28 38.05 31.58 -45.43
CA THR A 28 37.80 32.93 -45.93
C THR A 28 37.80 32.96 -47.45
N THR A 29 37.35 34.05 -48.04
CA THR A 29 37.47 34.28 -49.48
C THR A 29 38.93 34.23 -49.93
N GLU A 30 39.86 34.75 -49.12
CA GLU A 30 41.30 34.69 -49.39
C GLU A 30 41.82 33.26 -49.40
N VAL A 31 41.41 32.42 -48.44
CA VAL A 31 41.77 30.99 -48.40
C VAL A 31 41.20 30.26 -49.62
N LEU A 32 39.97 30.57 -50.04
CA LEU A 32 39.37 29.98 -51.24
C LEU A 32 40.10 30.39 -52.53
N ASP A 33 40.52 31.65 -52.63
CA ASP A 33 41.21 32.17 -53.81
C ASP A 33 42.69 31.72 -53.88
N THR A 34 43.31 31.45 -52.74
CA THR A 34 44.73 31.02 -52.63
C THR A 34 44.92 29.52 -52.37
N ALA A 35 43.84 28.74 -52.27
CA ALA A 35 43.87 27.32 -51.93
C ALA A 35 44.86 26.51 -52.78
N GLU A 36 44.92 26.79 -54.08
CA GLU A 36 45.80 26.11 -55.04
C GLU A 36 47.29 26.38 -54.78
N GLN A 37 47.62 27.57 -54.27
CA GLN A 37 48.98 27.97 -53.92
C GLN A 37 49.42 27.39 -52.57
N LEU A 38 48.47 26.97 -51.74
CA LEU A 38 48.68 26.39 -50.42
C LEU A 38 48.62 24.86 -50.43
N ARG A 39 48.67 24.23 -51.61
CA ARG A 39 48.52 22.78 -51.82
C ARG A 39 49.49 21.93 -50.99
N ASP A 40 50.75 22.34 -50.88
CA ASP A 40 51.76 21.63 -50.09
C ASP A 40 51.47 21.66 -48.57
N LEU A 41 50.77 22.69 -48.10
CA LEU A 41 50.40 22.85 -46.69
C LEU A 41 49.05 22.19 -46.38
N LEU A 42 48.05 22.43 -47.22
CA LEU A 42 46.66 22.02 -47.00
C LEU A 42 46.37 20.57 -47.41
N GLY A 43 47.18 20.02 -48.32
CA GLY A 43 46.99 18.70 -48.89
C GLY A 43 45.98 18.68 -50.04
N GLU A 44 46.13 17.71 -50.93
CA GLU A 44 45.39 17.61 -52.19
C GLU A 44 43.87 17.49 -51.99
N ASP A 45 43.44 16.68 -51.02
CA ASP A 45 42.02 16.46 -50.75
C ASP A 45 41.28 17.74 -50.32
N LEU A 46 41.91 18.55 -49.46
CA LEU A 46 41.29 19.79 -48.97
C LEU A 46 41.25 20.85 -50.07
N VAL A 47 42.31 20.98 -50.86
CA VAL A 47 42.36 21.94 -51.97
C VAL A 47 41.32 21.62 -53.03
N ASN A 48 41.13 20.35 -53.38
CA ASN A 48 40.09 19.92 -54.32
C ASN A 48 38.68 20.27 -53.83
N ILE A 49 38.42 20.13 -52.53
CA ILE A 49 37.12 20.47 -51.93
C ILE A 49 36.93 21.97 -51.82
N LEU A 50 37.97 22.75 -51.49
CA LEU A 50 37.91 24.22 -51.48
C LEU A 50 37.69 24.78 -52.90
N ALA A 51 38.34 24.22 -53.91
CA ALA A 51 38.13 24.59 -55.32
C ALA A 51 36.70 24.31 -55.77
N THR A 52 36.18 23.11 -55.49
CA THR A 52 34.79 22.73 -55.76
C THR A 52 33.82 23.65 -55.02
N HIS A 53 34.10 23.97 -53.75
CA HIS A 53 33.27 24.85 -52.95
C HIS A 53 33.22 26.27 -53.52
N ARG A 54 34.37 26.80 -53.98
CA ARG A 54 34.48 28.11 -54.63
C ARG A 54 33.66 28.18 -55.92
N GLU A 55 33.74 27.16 -56.76
CA GLU A 55 32.93 27.08 -57.99
C GLU A 55 31.43 27.05 -57.69
N LEU A 56 31.02 26.30 -56.67
CA LEU A 56 29.62 26.25 -56.23
C LEU A 56 29.14 27.56 -55.63
N ILE A 57 29.98 28.27 -54.85
CA ILE A 57 29.67 29.62 -54.37
C ILE A 57 29.45 30.56 -55.55
N ALA A 58 30.35 30.56 -56.55
CA ALA A 58 30.25 31.41 -57.73
C ALA A 58 29.01 31.09 -58.59
N ALA A 59 28.68 29.80 -58.72
CA ALA A 59 27.51 29.33 -59.46
C ALA A 59 26.18 29.65 -58.74
N SER A 60 26.18 29.73 -57.41
CA SER A 60 24.97 29.87 -56.61
C SER A 60 24.27 31.24 -56.74
N LYS A 61 24.93 32.29 -57.25
CA LYS A 61 24.37 33.65 -57.46
C LYS A 61 23.46 34.13 -56.30
N ASN A 62 23.90 33.97 -55.06
CA ASN A 62 23.20 34.30 -53.79
C ASN A 62 22.11 33.31 -53.33
N ASN A 63 21.94 32.16 -53.97
CA ASN A 63 21.10 31.08 -53.46
C ASN A 63 21.87 30.20 -52.44
N ILE A 64 21.95 30.72 -51.21
CA ILE A 64 22.64 30.08 -50.07
C ILE A 64 22.02 28.71 -49.72
N GLY A 65 20.76 28.46 -50.09
CA GLY A 65 20.05 27.20 -49.87
C GLY A 65 20.18 26.18 -51.00
N SER A 66 21.10 26.38 -51.96
CA SER A 66 21.29 25.38 -53.02
C SER A 66 21.86 24.07 -52.44
N GLU A 67 21.15 22.97 -52.67
CA GLU A 67 21.53 21.62 -52.24
C GLU A 67 22.99 21.25 -52.54
N PRO A 68 23.57 21.56 -53.72
CA PRO A 68 24.99 21.28 -53.97
C PRO A 68 25.93 22.11 -53.09
N LEU A 69 25.61 23.37 -52.79
CA LEU A 69 26.40 24.22 -51.91
C LEU A 69 26.32 23.74 -50.45
N CYS A 70 25.13 23.34 -49.98
CA CYS A 70 24.95 22.76 -48.65
C CYS A 70 25.74 21.46 -48.49
N THR A 71 25.69 20.59 -49.51
CA THR A 71 26.44 19.33 -49.52
C THR A 71 27.95 19.58 -49.49
N SER A 72 28.44 20.52 -50.28
CA SER A 72 29.85 20.91 -50.30
C SER A 72 30.29 21.53 -48.96
N THR A 73 29.45 22.36 -48.35
CA THR A 73 29.69 22.94 -47.01
C THR A 73 29.79 21.85 -45.94
N TRP A 74 28.92 20.84 -46.01
CA TRP A 74 28.91 19.72 -45.07
C TRP A 74 30.15 18.82 -45.24
N GLN A 75 30.52 18.51 -46.48
CA GLN A 75 31.75 17.77 -46.79
C GLN A 75 33.00 18.50 -46.28
N LEU A 76 33.07 19.81 -46.53
CA LEU A 76 34.15 20.66 -46.03
C LEU A 76 34.20 20.65 -44.49
N THR A 77 33.06 20.85 -43.82
CA THR A 77 32.97 20.82 -42.36
C THR A 77 33.42 19.48 -41.79
N ARG A 78 32.96 18.36 -42.38
CA ARG A 78 33.32 17.01 -41.96
C ARG A 78 34.81 16.77 -42.11
N MET A 79 35.42 17.21 -43.21
CA MET A 79 36.87 17.13 -43.41
C MET A 79 37.64 17.93 -42.37
N LEU A 80 37.20 19.15 -42.08
CA LEU A 80 37.82 20.01 -41.06
C LEU A 80 37.70 19.40 -39.65
N GLN A 81 36.63 18.65 -39.37
CA GLN A 81 36.45 17.95 -38.10
C GLN A 81 37.28 16.66 -38.00
N SER A 82 37.44 15.91 -39.09
CA SER A 82 38.10 14.59 -39.08
C SER A 82 39.61 14.63 -39.32
N SER A 83 40.15 15.74 -39.84
CA SER A 83 41.54 15.83 -40.28
C SER A 83 42.32 16.94 -39.55
N GLN A 84 43.62 16.73 -39.36
CA GLN A 84 44.57 17.74 -38.83
C GLN A 84 44.63 19.03 -39.70
N THR A 85 43.95 19.04 -40.85
CA THR A 85 43.70 20.19 -41.72
C THR A 85 43.21 21.46 -41.02
N ALA A 86 42.34 21.36 -40.00
CA ALA A 86 41.89 22.54 -39.26
C ALA A 86 43.05 23.25 -38.55
N SER A 87 44.00 22.49 -38.00
CA SER A 87 45.22 23.06 -37.41
C SER A 87 46.14 23.69 -38.46
N ARG A 88 46.17 23.15 -39.68
CA ARG A 88 46.96 23.73 -40.79
C ARG A 88 46.38 25.04 -41.29
N LEU A 89 45.04 25.15 -41.37
CA LEU A 89 44.36 26.41 -41.65
C LEU A 89 44.57 27.45 -40.54
N GLN A 90 44.64 27.03 -39.28
CA GLN A 90 44.97 27.91 -38.16
C GLN A 90 46.39 28.50 -38.25
N MET A 91 47.33 27.79 -38.87
CA MET A 91 48.70 28.25 -39.07
C MET A 91 48.85 29.31 -40.17
N LEU A 92 47.84 29.50 -41.03
CA LEU A 92 47.89 30.47 -42.13
C LEU A 92 47.81 31.93 -41.68
N HIS A 93 47.54 32.20 -40.39
CA HIS A 93 47.39 33.54 -39.81
C HIS A 93 46.41 34.46 -40.57
N THR A 94 45.52 33.91 -41.40
CA THR A 94 44.48 34.66 -42.10
C THR A 94 43.39 35.10 -41.12
N ASP A 95 42.91 36.33 -41.27
CA ASP A 95 41.81 36.85 -40.46
C ASP A 95 40.55 36.01 -40.65
N ARG A 96 39.94 35.57 -39.56
CA ARG A 96 38.72 34.75 -39.60
C ARG A 96 37.55 35.54 -40.20
N SER A 97 36.65 34.83 -40.87
CA SER A 97 35.43 35.43 -41.41
C SER A 97 34.59 36.11 -40.31
N MET A 98 34.44 37.43 -40.39
CA MET A 98 33.69 38.23 -39.42
C MET A 98 32.21 37.84 -39.34
N ALA A 99 31.59 37.49 -40.48
CA ALA A 99 30.21 37.03 -40.51
C ALA A 99 30.04 35.70 -39.75
N MET A 100 31.00 34.77 -39.89
CA MET A 100 30.99 33.50 -39.17
C MET A 100 31.23 33.71 -37.67
N LEU A 101 32.14 34.62 -37.29
CA LEU A 101 32.35 34.97 -35.88
C LEU A 101 31.10 35.61 -35.24
N GLN A 102 30.37 36.45 -35.97
CA GLN A 102 29.10 37.00 -35.51
C GLN A 102 28.05 35.89 -35.30
N ALA A 103 27.98 34.92 -36.21
CA ALA A 103 27.11 33.76 -36.06
C ALA A 103 27.48 32.90 -34.84
N VAL A 104 28.78 32.63 -34.63
CA VAL A 104 29.27 31.92 -33.43
C VAL A 104 28.82 32.65 -32.16
N ASN A 105 29.07 33.97 -32.07
CA ASN A 105 28.66 34.77 -30.90
C ASN A 105 27.13 34.74 -30.66
N PHE A 106 26.33 34.74 -31.73
CA PHE A 106 24.88 34.63 -31.62
C PHE A 106 24.47 33.26 -31.05
N PHE A 107 24.96 32.16 -31.63
CA PHE A 107 24.64 30.81 -31.17
C PHE A 107 25.17 30.53 -29.76
N GLU A 108 26.31 31.10 -29.36
CA GLU A 108 26.81 31.01 -27.98
C GLU A 108 25.87 31.71 -26.98
N ARG A 109 25.29 32.85 -27.35
CA ARG A 109 24.28 33.52 -26.51
C ARG A 109 23.00 32.70 -26.41
N VAL A 110 22.58 32.09 -27.51
CA VAL A 110 21.40 31.19 -27.52
C VAL A 110 21.65 29.96 -26.66
N GLN A 111 22.81 29.32 -26.81
CA GLN A 111 23.21 28.15 -26.02
C GLN A 111 23.20 28.49 -24.52
N LYS A 112 23.84 29.59 -24.12
CA LYS A 112 23.84 30.03 -22.70
C LYS A 112 22.44 30.24 -22.14
N ARG A 113 21.57 30.95 -22.88
CA ARG A 113 20.18 31.18 -22.45
C ARG A 113 19.38 29.88 -22.36
N LEU A 114 19.59 28.97 -23.31
CA LEU A 114 18.89 27.68 -23.29
C LEU A 114 19.36 26.84 -22.10
N THR A 115 20.66 26.78 -21.83
CA THR A 115 21.22 26.07 -20.67
C THR A 115 20.60 26.60 -19.38
N THR A 116 20.58 27.93 -19.16
CA THR A 116 20.00 28.49 -17.93
C THR A 116 18.52 28.14 -17.79
N THR A 117 17.73 28.24 -18.87
CA THR A 117 16.30 27.87 -18.80
C THR A 117 16.07 26.38 -18.53
N VAL A 118 16.94 25.51 -19.03
CA VAL A 118 16.83 24.06 -18.82
C VAL A 118 17.20 23.69 -17.39
N GLU A 119 18.21 24.34 -16.82
CA GLU A 119 18.59 24.19 -15.41
C GLU A 119 17.50 24.72 -14.48
N GLU A 120 16.92 25.90 -14.78
CA GLU A 120 15.77 26.45 -14.04
C GLU A 120 14.55 25.52 -14.10
N ASP A 121 14.21 24.99 -15.26
CA ASP A 121 13.10 24.03 -15.42
C ASP A 121 13.36 22.71 -14.68
N ALA A 122 14.61 22.25 -14.63
CA ALA A 122 15.00 21.06 -13.87
C ALA A 122 14.86 21.30 -12.37
N SER A 123 15.42 22.41 -11.87
CA SER A 123 15.34 22.80 -10.47
C SER A 123 13.90 23.02 -10.00
N ASN A 124 13.08 23.71 -10.81
CA ASN A 124 11.67 23.89 -10.52
C ASN A 124 10.94 22.54 -10.42
N ARG A 125 11.23 21.60 -11.33
CA ARG A 125 10.61 20.27 -11.28
C ARG A 125 10.98 19.53 -10.01
N GLU A 126 12.26 19.49 -9.66
CA GLU A 126 12.75 18.84 -8.44
C GLU A 126 12.08 19.46 -7.20
N PHE A 127 11.97 20.79 -7.15
CA PHE A 127 11.27 21.48 -6.07
C PHE A 127 9.79 21.07 -5.94
N TYR A 128 9.05 21.01 -7.06
CA TYR A 128 7.64 20.58 -7.03
C TYR A 128 7.50 19.10 -6.68
N GLU A 129 8.43 18.25 -7.10
CA GLU A 129 8.45 16.83 -6.77
C GLU A 129 8.72 16.62 -5.28
N GLU A 130 9.74 17.29 -4.72
CA GLU A 130 10.03 17.27 -3.30
C GLU A 130 8.85 17.82 -2.47
N SER A 131 8.27 18.94 -2.87
CA SER A 131 7.10 19.50 -2.18
C SER A 131 5.89 18.57 -2.23
N ALA A 132 5.66 17.86 -3.34
CA ALA A 132 4.59 16.87 -3.45
C ALA A 132 4.88 15.63 -2.58
N GLU A 133 6.13 15.17 -2.53
CA GLU A 133 6.54 14.07 -1.65
C GLU A 133 6.37 14.43 -0.18
N ASP A 134 6.74 15.64 0.24
CA ASP A 134 6.59 16.11 1.62
C ASP A 134 5.13 16.21 2.04
N LEU A 135 4.26 16.71 1.14
CA LEU A 135 2.81 16.71 1.38
C LEU A 135 2.28 15.28 1.53
N ALA A 136 2.68 14.36 0.65
CA ALA A 136 2.27 12.96 0.74
C ALA A 136 2.78 12.30 2.03
N ARG A 137 4.03 12.58 2.44
CA ARG A 137 4.58 12.11 3.73
C ARG A 137 3.80 12.64 4.92
N ALA A 138 3.42 13.92 4.91
CA ALA A 138 2.62 14.53 5.96
C ALA A 138 1.22 13.90 6.05
N GLU A 139 0.57 13.63 4.91
CA GLU A 139 -0.73 12.95 4.86
C GLU A 139 -0.65 11.52 5.40
N ILE A 140 0.35 10.74 4.96
CA ILE A 140 0.59 9.38 5.46
C ILE A 140 0.81 9.40 6.99
N HIS A 141 1.60 10.36 7.49
CA HIS A 141 1.85 10.49 8.91
C HIS A 141 0.57 10.81 9.69
N ALA A 142 -0.24 11.75 9.21
CA ALA A 142 -1.53 12.09 9.84
C ALA A 142 -2.46 10.87 9.92
N VAL A 143 -2.65 10.16 8.80
CA VAL A 143 -3.46 8.93 8.76
C VAL A 143 -2.91 7.86 9.70
N THR A 144 -1.59 7.74 9.81
CA THR A 144 -0.95 6.79 10.72
C THR A 144 -1.21 7.16 12.19
N CYS A 145 -1.08 8.44 12.56
CA CYS A 145 -1.42 8.92 13.90
C CYS A 145 -2.88 8.64 14.25
N ASP A 146 -3.81 8.90 13.33
CA ASP A 146 -5.23 8.63 13.54
C ASP A 146 -5.50 7.14 13.69
N ALA A 147 -4.92 6.30 12.83
CA ALA A 147 -5.08 4.85 12.88
C ALA A 147 -4.53 4.25 14.20
N THR A 148 -3.38 4.74 14.68
CA THR A 148 -2.80 4.28 15.95
C THR A 148 -3.67 4.70 17.15
N SER A 149 -4.22 5.91 17.13
CA SER A 149 -5.11 6.41 18.18
C SER A 149 -6.44 5.64 18.19
N LEU A 150 -7.01 5.37 17.02
CA LEU A 150 -8.23 4.59 16.87
C LEU A 150 -8.03 3.14 17.32
N LYS A 151 -6.90 2.53 16.97
CA LYS A 151 -6.52 1.20 17.45
C LYS A 151 -6.44 1.16 18.98
N HIS A 152 -5.78 2.14 19.59
CA HIS A 152 -5.67 2.22 21.05
C HIS A 152 -7.05 2.33 21.72
N ASN A 153 -7.93 3.19 21.20
CA ASN A 153 -9.28 3.35 21.73
C ASN A 153 -10.08 2.04 21.66
N ILE A 154 -10.02 1.33 20.52
CA ILE A 154 -10.67 0.02 20.37
C ILE A 154 -10.14 -0.99 21.40
N GLU A 155 -8.82 -1.02 21.63
CA GLU A 155 -8.22 -1.93 22.62
C GLU A 155 -8.69 -1.61 24.05
N VAL A 156 -8.77 -0.33 24.41
CA VAL A 156 -9.27 0.12 25.70
C VAL A 156 -10.75 -0.24 25.88
N GLU A 157 -11.60 0.07 24.91
CA GLU A 157 -13.03 -0.25 24.95
C GLU A 157 -13.28 -1.77 25.00
N ALA A 158 -12.54 -2.54 24.21
CA ALA A 158 -12.62 -4.00 24.23
C ALA A 158 -12.13 -4.59 25.57
N SER A 159 -11.13 -3.97 26.20
CA SER A 159 -10.69 -4.38 27.55
C SER A 159 -11.73 -4.06 28.62
N GLY A 160 -12.36 -2.88 28.55
CA GLY A 160 -13.41 -2.47 29.48
C GLY A 160 -14.66 -3.33 29.36
N THR A 161 -15.09 -3.61 28.14
CA THR A 161 -16.25 -4.48 27.87
C THR A 161 -15.99 -5.91 28.39
N ARG A 162 -14.81 -6.48 28.11
CA ARG A 162 -14.44 -7.80 28.63
C ARG A 162 -14.42 -7.87 30.16
N GLY A 163 -13.95 -6.81 30.82
CA GLY A 163 -13.97 -6.71 32.28
C GLY A 163 -15.39 -6.68 32.83
N SER A 164 -16.24 -5.81 32.29
CA SER A 164 -17.65 -5.70 32.69
C SER A 164 -18.41 -7.01 32.47
N ASP A 165 -18.21 -7.65 31.31
CA ASP A 165 -18.85 -8.93 31.01
C ASP A 165 -18.40 -10.01 32.00
N HIS A 166 -17.10 -10.08 32.29
CA HIS A 166 -16.55 -11.03 33.26
C HIS A 166 -17.17 -10.87 34.65
N ASP A 167 -17.28 -9.62 35.14
CA ASP A 167 -17.89 -9.33 36.43
C ASP A 167 -19.39 -9.69 36.46
N SER A 168 -20.11 -9.43 35.36
CA SER A 168 -21.50 -9.85 35.20
C SER A 168 -21.64 -11.38 35.26
N TYR A 169 -20.81 -12.11 34.49
CA TYR A 169 -20.82 -13.58 34.50
C TYR A 169 -20.50 -14.17 35.87
N LEU A 170 -19.56 -13.57 36.62
CA LEU A 170 -19.26 -13.99 37.98
C LEU A 170 -20.46 -13.78 38.92
N GLY A 171 -21.14 -12.63 38.79
CA GLY A 171 -22.37 -12.34 39.53
C GLY A 171 -23.48 -13.36 39.26
N ASP A 172 -23.73 -13.64 37.98
CA ASP A 172 -24.74 -14.62 37.57
C ASP A 172 -24.39 -16.03 38.05
N HIS A 173 -23.13 -16.43 37.92
CA HIS A 173 -22.66 -17.73 38.41
C HIS A 173 -22.85 -17.86 39.93
N MET A 174 -22.58 -16.80 40.70
CA MET A 174 -22.84 -16.79 42.14
C MET A 174 -24.32 -16.93 42.46
N ASN A 175 -25.20 -16.26 41.71
CA ASN A 175 -26.64 -16.33 41.92
C ASN A 175 -27.18 -17.73 41.62
N VAL A 176 -26.82 -18.30 40.47
CA VAL A 176 -27.20 -19.67 40.08
C VAL A 176 -26.66 -20.70 41.09
N SER A 177 -25.43 -20.52 41.58
CA SER A 177 -24.86 -21.38 42.61
C SER A 177 -25.66 -21.34 43.92
N LYS A 178 -26.10 -20.15 44.35
CA LYS A 178 -26.98 -19.99 45.53
C LYS A 178 -28.33 -20.66 45.33
N GLU A 179 -28.96 -20.47 44.16
CA GLU A 179 -30.24 -21.12 43.83
C GLU A 179 -30.13 -22.63 43.81
N LEU A 180 -29.05 -23.17 43.23
CA LEU A 180 -28.77 -24.61 43.22
C LEU A 180 -28.59 -25.16 44.64
N ALA A 181 -27.88 -24.44 45.51
CA ALA A 181 -27.71 -24.83 46.91
C ALA A 181 -29.05 -24.82 47.67
N ALA A 182 -29.88 -23.79 47.47
CA ALA A 182 -31.21 -23.69 48.06
C ALA A 182 -32.12 -24.83 47.57
N ALA A 183 -32.14 -25.11 46.27
CA ALA A 183 -32.90 -26.22 45.69
C ALA A 183 -32.47 -27.56 46.28
N ARG A 184 -31.16 -27.83 46.41
CA ARG A 184 -30.63 -29.03 47.07
C ARG A 184 -31.09 -29.14 48.53
N ALA A 185 -31.08 -28.04 49.28
CA ALA A 185 -31.55 -28.03 50.66
C ALA A 185 -33.06 -28.33 50.76
N THR A 186 -33.88 -27.75 49.88
CA THR A 186 -35.33 -28.04 49.84
C THR A 186 -35.62 -29.51 49.49
N LEU A 187 -34.87 -30.08 48.53
CA LEU A 187 -35.00 -31.49 48.15
C LEU A 187 -34.61 -32.42 49.31
N ALA A 188 -33.53 -32.10 50.02
CA ALA A 188 -33.11 -32.86 51.21
C ALA A 188 -34.18 -32.84 52.31
N LYS A 189 -34.79 -31.66 52.56
CA LYS A 189 -35.89 -31.51 53.51
C LYS A 189 -37.11 -32.34 53.11
N LEU A 190 -37.60 -32.18 51.87
CA LEU A 190 -38.76 -32.91 51.38
C LEU A 190 -38.55 -34.44 51.39
N SER A 191 -37.33 -34.90 51.09
CA SER A 191 -36.98 -36.32 51.18
C SER A 191 -37.08 -36.84 52.61
N GLN A 192 -36.63 -36.07 53.59
CA GLN A 192 -36.75 -36.41 55.01
C GLN A 192 -38.20 -36.40 55.48
N ASP A 193 -38.95 -35.33 55.19
CA ASP A 193 -40.36 -35.19 55.54
C ASP A 193 -41.19 -36.36 54.96
N ASN A 194 -40.90 -36.77 53.72
CA ASN A 194 -41.58 -37.90 53.07
C ASN A 194 -41.26 -39.24 53.75
N LYS A 195 -39.99 -39.48 54.14
CA LYS A 195 -39.62 -40.69 54.90
C LYS A 195 -40.35 -40.76 56.24
N GLU A 196 -40.45 -39.63 56.95
CA GLU A 196 -41.16 -39.54 58.24
C GLU A 196 -42.66 -39.76 58.07
N ALA A 197 -43.27 -39.13 57.06
CA ALA A 197 -44.68 -39.32 56.71
C ALA A 197 -44.99 -40.78 56.34
N GLU A 198 -44.12 -41.42 55.55
CA GLU A 198 -44.28 -42.82 55.17
C GLU A 198 -44.15 -43.76 56.38
N ALA A 199 -43.20 -43.51 57.29
CA ALA A 199 -43.06 -44.24 58.55
C ALA A 199 -44.28 -44.08 59.45
N ALA A 200 -44.82 -42.86 59.57
CA ALA A 200 -46.03 -42.56 60.32
C ALA A 200 -47.25 -43.29 59.73
N LEU A 201 -47.39 -43.30 58.40
CA LEU A 201 -48.46 -44.00 57.70
C LEU A 201 -48.37 -45.51 57.89
N ARG A 202 -47.17 -46.11 57.81
CA ARG A 202 -46.95 -47.53 58.11
C ARG A 202 -47.39 -47.88 59.54
N LYS A 203 -47.03 -47.04 60.52
CA LYS A 203 -47.41 -47.22 61.94
C LYS A 203 -48.93 -47.10 62.13
N ALA A 204 -49.55 -46.10 61.51
CA ALA A 204 -51.00 -45.91 61.55
C ALA A 204 -51.75 -47.09 60.93
N LYS A 205 -51.29 -47.58 59.76
CA LYS A 205 -51.85 -48.77 59.11
C LYS A 205 -51.74 -50.03 59.97
N LYS A 206 -50.59 -50.23 60.64
CA LYS A 206 -50.41 -51.36 61.57
C LYS A 206 -51.36 -51.28 62.76
N ARG A 207 -51.54 -50.09 63.36
CA ARG A 207 -52.49 -49.88 64.47
C ARG A 207 -53.92 -50.15 64.03
N ALA A 208 -54.36 -49.56 62.93
CA ALA A 208 -55.70 -49.79 62.40
C ALA A 208 -55.96 -51.27 62.11
N ALA A 209 -54.97 -52.01 61.59
CA ALA A 209 -55.09 -53.45 61.39
C ALA A 209 -55.23 -54.22 62.71
N GLN A 210 -54.46 -53.86 63.74
CA GLN A 210 -54.56 -54.44 65.09
C GLN A 210 -55.91 -54.14 65.75
N ASP A 211 -56.41 -52.91 65.61
CA ASP A 211 -57.71 -52.50 66.14
C ASP A 211 -58.85 -53.31 65.49
N VAL A 212 -58.78 -53.52 64.17
CA VAL A 212 -59.74 -54.39 63.45
C VAL A 212 -59.66 -55.83 63.93
N GLU A 213 -58.45 -56.38 64.10
CA GLU A 213 -58.25 -57.74 64.61
C GLU A 213 -58.78 -57.90 66.05
N ALA A 214 -58.59 -56.88 66.89
CA ALA A 214 -59.13 -56.87 68.26
C ALA A 214 -60.67 -56.88 68.25
N VAL A 215 -61.30 -56.04 67.43
CA VAL A 215 -62.77 -55.99 67.30
C VAL A 215 -63.34 -57.31 66.76
N ILE A 216 -62.67 -57.94 65.79
CA ILE A 216 -63.06 -59.28 65.31
C ILE A 216 -62.95 -60.30 66.45
N GLY A 217 -61.86 -60.29 67.20
CA GLY A 217 -61.67 -61.21 68.33
C GLY A 217 -62.70 -61.04 69.44
N GLU A 218 -63.09 -59.80 69.76
CA GLU A 218 -64.19 -59.52 70.69
C GLU A 218 -65.52 -60.09 70.17
N TYR A 219 -65.85 -59.84 68.89
CA TYR A 219 -67.06 -60.36 68.26
C TYR A 219 -67.11 -61.89 68.23
N ASP A 220 -66.02 -62.55 67.85
CA ASP A 220 -65.93 -64.01 67.82
C ASP A 220 -66.09 -64.62 69.23
N GLY A 221 -65.52 -63.96 70.25
CA GLY A 221 -65.69 -64.34 71.65
C GLY A 221 -67.14 -64.23 72.14
N ASP A 222 -67.81 -63.13 71.79
CA ASP A 222 -69.22 -62.90 72.11
C ASP A 222 -70.13 -63.92 71.41
N VAL A 223 -69.91 -64.16 70.11
CA VAL A 223 -70.67 -65.15 69.33
C VAL A 223 -70.44 -66.56 69.88
N GLY A 224 -69.20 -66.93 70.19
CA GLY A 224 -68.88 -68.23 70.79
C GLY A 224 -69.55 -68.42 72.16
N SER A 225 -69.59 -67.37 72.98
CA SER A 225 -70.30 -67.38 74.26
C SER A 225 -71.80 -67.55 74.07
N LYS A 226 -72.41 -66.83 73.11
CA LYS A 226 -73.84 -66.93 72.77
C LYS A 226 -74.22 -68.30 72.21
N GLU A 227 -73.37 -68.88 71.37
CA GLU A 227 -73.56 -70.24 70.84
C GLU A 227 -73.50 -71.28 71.96
N SER A 228 -72.56 -71.14 72.91
CA SER A 228 -72.49 -72.01 74.08
C SER A 228 -73.74 -71.89 74.96
N GLU A 229 -74.20 -70.65 75.25
CA GLU A 229 -75.46 -70.41 75.99
C GLU A 229 -76.65 -71.07 75.28
N TYR A 230 -76.74 -70.94 73.96
CA TYR A 230 -77.81 -71.55 73.16
C TYR A 230 -77.76 -73.09 73.21
N GLN A 231 -76.58 -73.69 73.08
CA GLN A 231 -76.42 -75.14 73.16
C GLN A 231 -76.81 -75.69 74.53
N THR A 232 -76.44 -75.01 75.63
CA THR A 232 -76.88 -75.38 76.97
C THR A 232 -78.40 -75.30 77.11
N ALA A 233 -79.01 -74.19 76.69
CA ALA A 233 -80.46 -74.04 76.74
C ALA A 233 -81.21 -75.08 75.87
N LEU A 234 -80.64 -75.46 74.72
CA LEU A 234 -81.18 -76.49 73.86
C LEU A 234 -81.08 -77.89 74.49
N ALA A 235 -79.98 -78.19 75.18
CA ALA A 235 -79.82 -79.44 75.92
C ALA A 235 -80.86 -79.53 77.05
N ASP A 236 -81.01 -78.47 77.85
CA ASP A 236 -82.01 -78.39 78.92
C ASP A 236 -83.45 -78.57 78.37
N TYR A 237 -83.76 -78.01 77.20
CA TYR A 237 -85.07 -78.17 76.55
C TYR A 237 -85.33 -79.62 76.10
N ASN A 238 -84.31 -80.32 75.60
CA ASN A 238 -84.46 -81.69 75.11
C ASN A 238 -84.53 -82.74 76.24
N GLU A 239 -84.11 -82.40 77.46
CA GLU A 239 -84.20 -83.26 78.65
C GLU A 239 -85.52 -83.09 79.44
N ALA A 240 -86.36 -82.11 79.09
CA ALA A 240 -87.67 -81.82 79.69
C ALA A 240 -88.84 -82.45 78.94
#